data_AF-A8NSR0-F1
#
_entry.id   AF-A8NSR0-F1
#
_cell.length_a   1.000
_cell.length_b   1.000
_cell.length_c   1.000
_cell.angle_alpha   90.00
_cell.angle_beta   90.00
_cell.angle_gamma   90.00
#
_symmetry.space_group_name_H-M   'P 1'
#
loop_
_entity.id
_entity.type
_entity.pdbx_description
1 polymer ?
#
loop_
_entity_poly.entity_id
_entity_poly.type
_entity_poly.pdbx_seq_one_letter_code
_entity_poly.pdbx_strand_id
1 'polypeptide(L)'
;MSSKALAPPFSRLPPEIITLIAQQVKESIRFEPAPFDFRWTLPKPWVSTIHNCCLVSKLFYTHFRPHLYASICAETVEHNGHIRSGAYFLQKLYELLQREPHIGAWIKEFRVNIVDHTNILFLSSGTAREREQRQAAQHAKWAAQDKILADVLDKMPKLGEPLKASFHRLFSSRSLTHVDIRSVIFPPSLIFSAPSLVEANLWYRAECSYRWKKMLQKMETEGGAKQPDLELLPSLKSFASDDPYTLVPDTCITRWPGAFKTLRYLRLYSSVDSLKAIQKFIDSSGETLKEVQLVMGVNKYITHMKTLDLTPLKTLKHLNLSYHGIPVQIPETFTTSISSTLGSLHETASCFKSFDLAMTWLCWEDFGAPPPNPPPLNLAPLFRHIDDRLAFLADKERFPGMKPVEMKLGCVCHRSECRVHRGLLNMYSEVERCLPQLTEKGLVKLNVLGRK
;
A
#
# COMPACT_ATOMS: atom_id res chain seq x y z
N MET A 1 17.03 15.14 53.55
CA MET A 1 15.83 14.27 53.46
C MET A 1 15.83 13.62 52.09
N SER A 2 16.19 12.34 52.00
CA SER A 2 16.32 11.62 50.72
C SER A 2 15.03 10.85 50.45
N SER A 3 14.33 11.19 49.36
CA SER A 3 13.18 10.44 48.86
C SER A 3 13.68 9.14 48.23
N LYS A 4 13.62 8.04 48.98
CA LYS A 4 13.79 6.70 48.39
C LYS A 4 12.64 6.47 47.41
N ALA A 5 12.98 6.44 46.13
CA ALA A 5 12.08 6.02 45.06
C ALA A 5 11.50 4.65 45.42
N LEU A 6 10.19 4.60 45.66
CA LEU A 6 9.45 3.36 45.82
C LEU A 6 9.54 2.59 44.49
N ALA A 7 10.22 1.44 44.51
CA ALA A 7 10.28 0.54 43.37
C ALA A 7 8.86 0.25 42.83
N PRO A 8 8.69 0.09 41.49
CA PRO A 8 7.39 -0.08 40.88
C PRO A 8 6.65 -1.29 41.49
N PRO A 9 5.32 -1.23 41.68
CA PRO A 9 4.54 -2.23 42.41
C PRO A 9 4.70 -3.68 41.91
N PHE A 10 5.07 -3.84 40.63
CA PHE A 10 5.31 -5.13 39.99
C PHE A 10 6.48 -5.93 40.57
N SER A 11 7.52 -5.25 41.06
CA SER A 11 8.71 -5.89 41.64
C SER A 11 8.47 -6.59 42.98
N ARG A 12 7.27 -6.41 43.56
CA ARG A 12 6.87 -6.96 44.87
C ARG A 12 5.91 -8.13 44.75
N LEU A 13 5.54 -8.53 43.54
CA LEU A 13 4.63 -9.64 43.33
C LEU A 13 5.37 -10.97 43.37
N PRO A 14 4.77 -12.02 43.96
CA PRO A 14 5.32 -13.37 43.87
C PRO A 14 5.48 -13.79 42.39
N PRO A 15 6.61 -14.43 42.02
CA PRO A 15 6.88 -14.88 40.64
C PRO A 15 5.77 -15.73 40.03
N GLU A 16 5.04 -16.48 40.86
CA GLU A 16 3.92 -17.33 40.47
C GLU A 16 2.74 -16.51 39.96
N ILE A 17 2.47 -15.35 40.57
CA ILE A 17 1.41 -14.41 40.14
C ILE A 17 1.82 -13.73 38.83
N ILE A 18 3.09 -13.33 38.70
CA ILE A 18 3.63 -12.76 37.46
C ILE A 18 3.53 -13.78 36.31
N THR A 19 3.82 -15.04 36.59
CA THR A 19 3.77 -16.14 35.61
C THR A 19 2.33 -16.45 35.20
N LEU A 20 1.40 -16.53 36.16
CA LEU A 20 -0.03 -16.72 35.87
C LEU A 20 -0.61 -15.57 35.04
N ILE A 21 -0.25 -14.33 35.35
CA ILE A 21 -0.66 -13.16 34.58
C ILE A 21 -0.09 -13.23 33.15
N ALA A 22 1.19 -13.56 32.99
CA ALA A 22 1.83 -13.70 31.69
C ALA A 22 1.20 -14.84 30.85
N GLN A 23 0.82 -15.94 31.50
CA GLN A 23 0.20 -17.10 30.88
C GLN A 23 -1.25 -16.80 30.43
N GLN A 24 -2.04 -16.14 31.28
CA GLN A 24 -3.39 -15.68 30.95
C GLN A 24 -3.37 -14.70 29.77
N VAL A 25 -2.39 -13.80 29.70
CA VAL A 25 -2.21 -12.87 28.57
C VAL A 25 -1.88 -13.61 27.29
N LYS A 26 -1.01 -14.61 27.35
CA LYS A 26 -0.64 -15.44 26.20
C LYS A 26 -1.84 -16.23 25.65
N GLU A 27 -2.76 -16.63 26.51
CA GLU A 27 -4.00 -17.34 26.15
C GLU A 27 -5.11 -16.38 25.65
N SER A 28 -5.19 -15.16 26.20
CA SER A 28 -6.21 -14.15 25.86
C SER A 28 -5.99 -13.47 24.50
N ILE A 29 -4.78 -13.53 23.93
CA ILE A 29 -4.47 -12.98 22.60
C ILE A 29 -5.24 -13.71 21.48
N ARG A 30 -5.84 -14.88 21.77
CA ARG A 30 -6.51 -15.72 20.76
C ARG A 30 -8.04 -15.68 20.76
N PHE A 31 -8.69 -15.05 21.74
CA PHE A 31 -10.15 -14.99 21.81
C PHE A 31 -10.63 -13.61 22.28
N GLU A 32 -11.78 -13.16 21.76
CA GLU A 32 -12.43 -11.92 22.20
C GLU A 32 -12.51 -11.89 23.74
N PRO A 33 -11.96 -10.86 24.40
CA PRO A 33 -12.09 -10.77 25.85
C PRO A 33 -13.56 -10.51 26.19
N ALA A 34 -14.14 -11.37 27.03
CA ALA A 34 -15.44 -11.14 27.65
C ALA A 34 -15.47 -9.76 28.35
N PRO A 35 -16.62 -9.08 28.43
CA PRO A 35 -16.72 -7.77 29.08
C PRO A 35 -16.55 -7.95 30.59
N PHE A 36 -15.33 -7.80 31.10
CA PHE A 36 -15.10 -7.70 32.55
C PHE A 36 -15.43 -6.27 33.00
N ASP A 37 -16.53 -6.12 33.73
CA ASP A 37 -16.93 -4.87 34.38
C ASP A 37 -16.22 -4.75 35.74
N PHE A 38 -15.22 -3.86 35.84
CA PHE A 38 -14.50 -3.56 37.09
C PHE A 38 -15.09 -2.33 37.83
N ARG A 39 -16.41 -2.18 37.82
CA ARG A 39 -17.09 -1.19 38.67
C ARG A 39 -17.45 -1.80 40.01
N TRP A 40 -16.53 -1.75 40.97
CA TRP A 40 -16.90 -1.80 42.39
C TRP A 40 -16.18 -0.70 43.16
N THR A 41 -16.96 0.17 43.80
CA THR A 41 -16.53 1.01 44.90
C THR A 41 -16.95 0.30 46.19
N LEU A 42 -15.98 -0.30 46.88
CA LEU A 42 -16.20 -0.76 48.24
C LEU A 42 -15.59 0.22 49.24
N PRO A 43 -16.30 0.57 50.32
CA PRO A 43 -15.83 1.50 51.32
C PRO A 43 -14.69 0.87 52.13
N LYS A 44 -13.68 1.69 52.44
CA LYS A 44 -12.56 1.31 53.33
C LYS A 44 -13.04 1.20 54.80
N PRO A 45 -12.34 0.44 55.68
CA PRO A 45 -10.91 0.15 55.60
C PRO A 45 -10.49 -1.28 55.96
N TRP A 46 -10.42 -2.21 55.00
CA TRP A 46 -9.66 -3.47 55.18
C TRP A 46 -8.98 -3.85 53.85
N VAL A 47 -7.65 -3.74 53.79
CA VAL A 47 -6.85 -4.11 52.61
C VAL A 47 -6.55 -5.61 52.68
N SER A 48 -7.44 -6.43 52.17
CA SER A 48 -7.23 -7.89 52.04
C SER A 48 -6.33 -8.23 50.84
N THR A 49 -5.71 -9.41 50.83
CA THR A 49 -4.91 -9.94 49.69
C THR A 49 -5.69 -9.84 48.36
N ILE A 50 -7.02 -10.04 48.41
CA ILE A 50 -7.93 -9.91 47.26
C ILE A 50 -7.97 -8.46 46.74
N HIS A 51 -7.97 -7.45 47.62
CA HIS A 51 -7.87 -6.04 47.21
C HIS A 51 -6.56 -5.76 46.46
N ASN A 52 -5.44 -6.31 46.92
CA ASN A 52 -4.16 -6.16 46.23
C ASN A 52 -4.17 -6.87 44.88
N CYS A 53 -4.74 -8.09 44.79
CA CYS A 53 -4.90 -8.79 43.51
C CYS A 53 -5.78 -8.00 42.52
N CYS A 54 -6.92 -7.46 42.96
CA CYS A 54 -7.78 -6.63 42.12
C CYS A 54 -7.10 -5.34 41.67
N LEU A 55 -6.35 -4.67 42.57
CA LEU A 55 -5.60 -3.46 42.24
C LEU A 55 -4.48 -3.76 41.23
N VAL A 56 -3.74 -4.84 41.42
CA VAL A 56 -2.65 -5.28 40.54
C VAL A 56 -3.18 -5.68 39.18
N SER A 57 -4.26 -6.46 39.12
CA SER A 57 -4.95 -6.80 37.87
C SER A 57 -5.46 -5.56 37.16
N LYS A 58 -6.02 -4.57 37.89
CA LYS A 58 -6.46 -3.30 37.32
C LYS A 58 -5.28 -2.49 36.76
N LEU A 59 -4.19 -2.36 37.51
CA LEU A 59 -2.99 -1.65 37.08
C LEU A 59 -2.35 -2.34 35.87
N PHE A 60 -2.23 -3.66 35.89
CA PHE A 60 -1.73 -4.45 34.77
C PHE A 60 -2.60 -4.25 33.53
N TYR A 61 -3.92 -4.33 33.69
CA TYR A 61 -4.86 -4.15 32.59
C TYR A 61 -4.84 -2.72 32.03
N THR A 62 -4.74 -1.70 32.90
CA THR A 62 -4.56 -0.30 32.49
C THR A 62 -3.25 -0.08 31.73
N HIS A 63 -2.16 -0.75 32.13
CA HIS A 63 -0.87 -0.65 31.45
C HIS A 63 -0.83 -1.45 30.13
N PHE A 64 -1.51 -2.59 30.05
CA PHE A 64 -1.44 -3.50 28.90
C PHE A 64 -2.45 -3.18 27.80
N ARG A 65 -3.61 -2.60 28.14
CA ARG A 65 -4.64 -2.21 27.17
C ARG A 65 -4.14 -1.34 26.01
N PRO A 66 -3.31 -0.31 26.23
CA PRO A 66 -2.71 0.44 25.13
C PRO A 66 -1.92 -0.42 24.15
N HIS A 67 -1.28 -1.50 24.62
CA HIS A 67 -0.56 -2.44 23.77
C HIS A 67 -1.50 -3.36 22.98
N LEU A 68 -2.60 -3.81 23.59
CA LEU A 68 -3.63 -4.62 22.93
C LEU A 68 -4.30 -3.89 21.76
N TYR A 69 -4.55 -2.59 21.92
CA TYR A 69 -5.25 -1.78 20.92
C TYR A 69 -4.31 -0.89 20.09
N ALA A 70 -2.99 -1.08 20.21
CA ALA A 70 -2.01 -0.28 19.47
C ALA A 70 -2.13 -0.44 17.94
N SER A 71 -2.61 -1.60 17.49
CA SER A 71 -2.81 -1.90 16.08
C SER A 71 -4.19 -2.51 15.89
N ILE A 72 -4.98 -1.94 14.98
CA ILE A 72 -6.24 -2.52 14.53
C ILE A 72 -6.00 -3.15 13.17
N CYS A 73 -6.41 -4.40 13.04
CA CYS A 73 -6.41 -5.12 11.78
C CYS A 73 -7.80 -5.72 11.53
N ALA A 74 -8.53 -5.11 10.61
CA ALA A 74 -9.84 -5.59 10.16
C ALA A 74 -9.68 -6.24 8.78
N GLU A 75 -9.54 -7.56 8.77
CA GLU A 75 -9.42 -8.35 7.54
C GLU A 75 -10.67 -9.18 7.29
N THR A 76 -10.94 -9.49 6.04
CA THR A 76 -11.97 -10.48 5.70
C THR A 76 -11.45 -11.87 6.04
N VAL A 77 -12.09 -12.53 7.00
CA VAL A 77 -11.69 -13.86 7.48
C VAL A 77 -12.84 -14.85 7.27
N GLU A 78 -12.50 -16.06 6.82
CA GLU A 78 -13.40 -17.21 6.86
C GLU A 78 -13.36 -17.82 8.26
N HIS A 79 -14.50 -17.89 8.93
CA HIS A 79 -14.62 -18.48 10.27
C HIS A 79 -15.80 -19.45 10.30
N ASN A 80 -15.53 -20.72 10.60
CA ASN A 80 -16.53 -21.79 10.66
C ASN A 80 -17.38 -21.92 9.38
N GLY A 81 -16.75 -21.81 8.21
CA GLY A 81 -17.44 -21.86 6.91
C GLY A 81 -18.28 -20.62 6.58
N HIS A 82 -18.29 -19.61 7.47
CA HIS A 82 -18.95 -18.33 7.25
C HIS A 82 -17.92 -17.24 7.01
N ILE A 83 -18.13 -16.52 5.91
CA ILE A 83 -17.39 -15.31 5.58
C ILE A 83 -17.92 -14.17 6.45
N ARG A 84 -17.03 -13.51 7.21
CA ARG A 84 -17.36 -12.24 7.87
C ARG A 84 -16.90 -11.10 6.98
N SER A 85 -17.86 -10.28 6.51
CA SER A 85 -17.57 -9.12 5.68
C SER A 85 -16.84 -8.04 6.49
N GLY A 86 -15.99 -7.23 5.85
CA GLY A 86 -15.35 -6.13 6.58
C GLY A 86 -16.29 -5.02 7.07
N ALA A 87 -17.52 -4.94 6.55
CA ALA A 87 -18.56 -4.09 7.13
C ALA A 87 -18.91 -4.52 8.57
N TYR A 88 -18.95 -5.84 8.85
CA TYR A 88 -19.14 -6.36 10.20
C TYR A 88 -18.01 -5.94 11.14
N PHE A 89 -16.75 -6.00 10.67
CA PHE A 89 -15.59 -5.60 11.47
C PHE A 89 -15.56 -4.09 11.74
N LEU A 90 -15.89 -3.26 10.73
CA LEU A 90 -15.99 -1.81 10.91
C LEU A 90 -17.11 -1.44 11.89
N GLN A 91 -18.24 -2.15 11.85
CA GLN A 91 -19.32 -1.99 12.82
C GLN A 91 -18.87 -2.38 14.24
N LYS A 92 -18.17 -3.50 14.41
CA LYS A 92 -17.62 -3.93 15.71
C LYS A 92 -16.61 -2.95 16.28
N LEU A 93 -15.73 -2.42 15.42
CA LEU A 93 -14.80 -1.39 15.82
C LEU A 93 -15.53 -0.10 16.25
N TYR A 94 -16.55 0.30 15.51
CA TYR A 94 -17.39 1.42 15.90
C TYR A 94 -18.04 1.20 17.28
N GLU A 95 -18.67 0.05 17.50
CA GLU A 95 -19.28 -0.32 18.78
C GLU A 95 -18.25 -0.25 19.93
N LEU A 96 -17.02 -0.72 19.67
CA LEU A 96 -15.91 -0.62 20.62
C LEU A 96 -15.51 0.83 20.92
N LEU A 97 -15.33 1.67 19.89
CA LEU A 97 -14.94 3.08 20.04
C LEU A 97 -16.05 3.92 20.71
N GLN A 98 -17.32 3.54 20.53
CA GLN A 98 -18.44 4.14 21.26
C GLN A 98 -18.41 3.76 22.74
N ARG A 99 -18.22 2.47 23.04
CA ARG A 99 -18.18 1.96 24.42
C ARG A 99 -16.95 2.45 25.18
N GLU A 100 -15.81 2.55 24.51
CA GLU A 100 -14.51 2.85 25.09
C GLU A 100 -13.73 3.88 24.24
N PRO A 101 -14.16 5.17 24.22
CA PRO A 101 -13.57 6.19 23.33
C PRO A 101 -12.08 6.44 23.52
N HIS A 102 -11.58 6.20 24.75
CA HIS A 102 -10.17 6.37 25.10
C HIS A 102 -9.24 5.40 24.36
N ILE A 103 -9.76 4.27 23.84
CA ILE A 103 -9.01 3.35 22.96
C ILE A 103 -8.52 4.07 21.69
N GLY A 104 -9.30 5.04 21.19
CA GLY A 104 -8.93 5.92 20.08
C GLY A 104 -7.57 6.61 20.23
N ALA A 105 -7.15 6.89 21.47
CA ALA A 105 -5.89 7.54 21.78
C ALA A 105 -4.70 6.57 21.87
N TRP A 106 -4.94 5.27 21.80
CA TRP A 106 -3.90 4.24 21.87
C TRP A 106 -3.57 3.63 20.52
N ILE A 107 -4.49 3.73 19.56
CA ILE A 107 -4.34 3.16 18.22
C ILE A 107 -3.28 3.94 17.45
N LYS A 108 -2.18 3.25 17.14
CA LYS A 108 -1.08 3.77 16.32
C LYS A 108 -1.18 3.34 14.87
N GLU A 109 -1.74 2.17 14.63
CA GLU A 109 -1.86 1.58 13.30
C GLU A 109 -3.32 1.20 13.03
N PHE A 110 -3.82 1.61 11.88
CA PHE A 110 -5.16 1.28 11.42
C PHE A 110 -5.09 0.58 10.07
N ARG A 111 -5.41 -0.71 10.06
CA ARG A 111 -5.35 -1.56 8.87
C ARG A 111 -6.71 -2.16 8.57
N VAL A 112 -7.20 -1.93 7.36
CA VAL A 112 -8.44 -2.50 6.85
C VAL A 112 -8.17 -3.12 5.50
N ASN A 113 -8.43 -4.42 5.38
CA ASN A 113 -8.27 -5.15 4.12
C ASN A 113 -9.49 -6.02 3.86
N ILE A 114 -10.41 -5.52 3.02
CA ILE A 114 -11.58 -6.28 2.61
C ILE A 114 -11.25 -6.99 1.30
N VAL A 115 -10.73 -8.21 1.41
CA VAL A 115 -10.38 -9.01 0.23
C VAL A 115 -11.64 -9.59 -0.40
N ASP A 116 -11.73 -9.45 -1.72
CA ASP A 116 -12.72 -10.14 -2.53
C ASP A 116 -12.49 -11.67 -2.52
N HIS A 117 -13.57 -12.41 -2.30
CA HIS A 117 -13.62 -13.88 -2.30
C HIS A 117 -13.25 -14.54 -3.63
N THR A 118 -13.10 -13.77 -4.70
CA THR A 118 -12.65 -14.26 -6.01
C THR A 118 -11.32 -15.00 -5.95
N ASN A 119 -10.31 -14.50 -5.22
CA ASN A 119 -8.98 -15.12 -5.20
C ASN A 119 -8.93 -16.49 -4.52
N ILE A 120 -9.82 -16.77 -3.57
CA ILE A 120 -9.93 -18.08 -2.90
C ILE A 120 -10.61 -19.11 -3.82
N LEU A 121 -11.48 -18.67 -4.74
CA LEU A 121 -12.20 -19.53 -5.67
C LEU A 121 -11.55 -19.65 -7.07
N PHE A 122 -10.62 -18.76 -7.44
CA PHE A 122 -9.83 -18.86 -8.68
C PHE A 122 -8.96 -20.12 -8.76
N LEU A 123 -8.78 -20.82 -7.65
CA LEU A 123 -8.13 -22.15 -7.58
C LEU A 123 -9.08 -23.31 -7.91
N SER A 124 -10.36 -23.05 -8.20
CA SER A 124 -11.35 -24.08 -8.54
C SER A 124 -11.59 -24.19 -10.05
N SER A 125 -11.58 -25.43 -10.56
CA SER A 125 -11.82 -25.80 -11.96
C SER A 125 -13.24 -25.47 -12.45
N GLY A 126 -13.37 -25.12 -13.73
CA GLY A 126 -14.66 -24.87 -14.40
C GLY A 126 -14.51 -24.31 -15.82
N THR A 127 -15.57 -24.42 -16.63
CA THR A 127 -15.62 -23.96 -18.04
C THR A 127 -15.72 -22.43 -18.13
N ALA A 128 -15.38 -21.84 -19.29
CA ALA A 128 -15.38 -20.38 -19.48
C ALA A 128 -16.73 -19.72 -19.19
N ARG A 129 -17.84 -20.36 -19.58
CA ARG A 129 -19.20 -19.87 -19.35
C ARG A 129 -19.62 -19.91 -17.88
N GLU A 130 -19.18 -20.93 -17.15
CA GLU A 130 -19.36 -20.99 -15.68
C GLU A 130 -18.52 -19.95 -14.96
N ARG A 131 -17.32 -19.64 -15.47
CA ARG A 131 -16.50 -18.52 -14.96
C ARG A 131 -17.19 -17.17 -15.20
N GLU A 132 -17.77 -16.93 -16.38
CA GLU A 132 -18.53 -15.71 -16.66
C GLU A 132 -19.79 -15.57 -15.82
N GLN A 133 -20.60 -16.63 -15.66
CA GLN A 133 -21.80 -16.56 -14.82
C GLN A 133 -21.45 -16.40 -13.34
N ARG A 134 -20.38 -17.05 -12.86
CA ARG A 134 -19.85 -16.83 -11.51
C ARG A 134 -19.30 -15.40 -11.37
N GLN A 135 -18.58 -14.88 -12.35
CA GLN A 135 -18.13 -13.48 -12.38
C GLN A 135 -19.30 -12.50 -12.34
N ALA A 136 -20.38 -12.74 -13.08
CA ALA A 136 -21.58 -11.89 -13.07
C ALA A 136 -22.32 -11.95 -11.72
N ALA A 137 -22.51 -13.14 -11.16
CA ALA A 137 -23.10 -13.32 -9.83
C ALA A 137 -22.20 -12.77 -8.71
N GLN A 138 -20.89 -12.79 -8.89
CA GLN A 138 -19.89 -12.23 -7.98
C GLN A 138 -19.81 -10.71 -8.10
N HIS A 139 -19.83 -10.14 -9.30
CA HIS A 139 -20.00 -8.70 -9.50
C HIS A 139 -21.30 -8.25 -8.86
N ALA A 140 -22.40 -9.01 -8.96
CA ALA A 140 -23.64 -8.69 -8.26
C ALA A 140 -23.51 -8.77 -6.73
N LYS A 141 -22.82 -9.77 -6.17
CA LYS A 141 -22.57 -9.90 -4.72
C LYS A 141 -21.59 -8.86 -4.18
N TRP A 142 -20.50 -8.58 -4.89
CA TRP A 142 -19.53 -7.56 -4.55
C TRP A 142 -20.11 -6.17 -4.75
N ALA A 143 -20.82 -5.90 -5.85
CA ALA A 143 -21.62 -4.70 -5.99
C ALA A 143 -22.67 -4.60 -4.89
N ALA A 144 -23.26 -5.71 -4.40
CA ALA A 144 -24.15 -5.69 -3.24
C ALA A 144 -23.41 -5.45 -1.92
N GLN A 145 -22.20 -5.97 -1.70
CA GLN A 145 -21.40 -5.75 -0.49
C GLN A 145 -20.76 -4.37 -0.45
N ASP A 146 -20.31 -3.88 -1.59
CA ASP A 146 -19.76 -2.55 -1.79
C ASP A 146 -20.89 -1.52 -1.88
N LYS A 147 -22.08 -1.89 -2.38
CA LYS A 147 -23.32 -1.14 -2.16
C LYS A 147 -23.78 -1.26 -0.72
N ILE A 148 -23.53 -2.33 0.03
CA ILE A 148 -23.82 -2.38 1.47
C ILE A 148 -22.82 -1.49 2.20
N LEU A 149 -21.54 -1.44 1.83
CA LEU A 149 -20.54 -0.60 2.47
C LEU A 149 -20.72 0.87 2.07
N ALA A 150 -20.96 1.15 0.80
CA ALA A 150 -21.34 2.46 0.29
C ALA A 150 -22.72 2.87 0.81
N ASP A 151 -23.76 2.05 0.79
CA ASP A 151 -25.05 2.33 1.44
C ASP A 151 -24.88 2.43 2.96
N VAL A 152 -23.97 1.69 3.59
CA VAL A 152 -23.69 1.85 5.02
C VAL A 152 -23.02 3.20 5.24
N LEU A 153 -22.11 3.65 4.38
CA LEU A 153 -21.46 4.98 4.42
C LEU A 153 -22.35 6.15 3.90
N ASP A 154 -23.35 5.89 3.05
CA ASP A 154 -24.17 6.85 2.27
C ASP A 154 -25.65 6.86 2.73
N LYS A 155 -26.20 5.77 3.28
CA LYS A 155 -27.39 5.73 4.18
C LYS A 155 -27.03 6.00 5.65
N MET A 156 -25.73 6.16 5.93
CA MET A 156 -25.21 6.65 7.19
C MET A 156 -25.62 8.08 7.61
N PRO A 157 -26.33 8.96 6.88
CA PRO A 157 -26.75 10.26 7.43
C PRO A 157 -27.62 10.14 8.69
N LYS A 158 -28.41 9.06 8.83
CA LYS A 158 -29.34 8.86 9.96
C LYS A 158 -28.71 8.17 11.18
N LEU A 159 -27.58 7.49 11.00
CA LEU A 159 -26.73 6.89 12.06
C LEU A 159 -25.37 7.63 12.19
N GLY A 160 -25.21 8.74 11.48
CA GLY A 160 -23.92 9.22 10.97
C GLY A 160 -23.10 10.02 11.93
N GLU A 161 -23.73 10.85 12.76
CA GLU A 161 -22.97 11.71 13.68
C GLU A 161 -22.13 10.90 14.67
N PRO A 162 -22.65 9.85 15.35
CA PRO A 162 -21.84 9.10 16.31
C PRO A 162 -20.70 8.28 15.68
N LEU A 163 -20.96 7.66 14.52
CA LEU A 163 -19.98 6.80 13.84
C LEU A 163 -18.90 7.63 13.14
N LYS A 164 -19.30 8.70 12.44
CA LYS A 164 -18.35 9.69 11.91
C LYS A 164 -17.57 10.34 13.05
N ALA A 165 -18.20 10.71 14.17
CA ALA A 165 -17.48 11.27 15.31
C ALA A 165 -16.47 10.28 15.93
N SER A 166 -16.75 8.98 15.93
CA SER A 166 -15.83 7.97 16.49
C SER A 166 -14.59 7.76 15.61
N PHE A 167 -14.80 7.57 14.31
CA PHE A 167 -13.70 7.49 13.37
C PHE A 167 -12.98 8.83 13.23
N HIS A 168 -13.69 9.96 13.22
CA HIS A 168 -13.07 11.28 13.24
C HIS A 168 -12.24 11.49 14.51
N ARG A 169 -12.68 11.04 15.69
CA ARG A 169 -11.84 11.08 16.90
C ARG A 169 -10.58 10.23 16.77
N LEU A 170 -10.70 9.03 16.21
CA LEU A 170 -9.54 8.17 15.92
C LEU A 170 -8.59 8.84 14.92
N PHE A 171 -9.11 9.31 13.80
CA PHE A 171 -8.35 9.94 12.73
C PHE A 171 -7.92 11.37 13.06
N SER A 172 -8.44 12.05 14.07
CA SER A 172 -7.89 13.30 14.60
C SER A 172 -6.95 13.07 15.79
N SER A 173 -6.72 11.81 16.16
CA SER A 173 -5.82 11.44 17.25
C SER A 173 -4.37 11.68 16.86
N ARG A 174 -3.57 12.18 17.81
CA ARG A 174 -2.10 12.30 17.66
C ARG A 174 -1.38 10.96 17.78
N SER A 175 -2.09 9.89 18.14
CA SER A 175 -1.48 8.56 18.27
C SER A 175 -1.41 7.81 16.94
N LEU A 176 -2.33 8.08 16.02
CA LEU A 176 -2.41 7.39 14.74
C LEU A 176 -1.25 7.84 13.83
N THR A 177 -0.39 6.88 13.49
CA THR A 177 0.85 7.11 12.74
C THR A 177 0.90 6.33 11.42
N HIS A 178 0.16 5.23 11.31
CA HIS A 178 0.13 4.37 10.11
C HIS A 178 -1.30 4.02 9.73
N VAL A 179 -1.63 4.18 8.46
CA VAL A 179 -2.92 3.79 7.87
C VAL A 179 -2.67 2.88 6.67
N ASP A 180 -3.33 1.73 6.63
CA ASP A 180 -3.35 0.81 5.49
C ASP A 180 -4.81 0.47 5.16
N ILE A 181 -5.29 0.99 4.04
CA ILE A 181 -6.67 0.81 3.59
C ILE A 181 -6.63 0.13 2.23
N ARG A 182 -7.21 -1.07 2.17
CA ARG A 182 -7.26 -1.89 0.97
C ARG A 182 -8.69 -2.28 0.64
N SER A 183 -9.07 -2.07 -0.61
CA SER A 183 -10.36 -2.48 -1.18
C SER A 183 -11.59 -1.86 -0.50
N VAL A 184 -11.42 -0.77 0.26
CA VAL A 184 -12.49 -0.04 0.97
C VAL A 184 -12.32 1.45 0.80
N ILE A 185 -13.40 2.14 0.47
CA ILE A 185 -13.42 3.58 0.27
C ILE A 185 -13.60 4.28 1.62
N PHE A 186 -12.54 4.94 2.11
CA PHE A 186 -12.64 5.97 3.14
C PHE A 186 -12.44 7.36 2.51
N PRO A 187 -13.18 8.39 2.97
CA PRO A 187 -12.92 9.76 2.56
C PRO A 187 -11.47 10.14 2.91
N PRO A 188 -10.68 10.68 1.97
CA PRO A 188 -9.31 11.08 2.29
C PRO A 188 -9.25 12.24 3.27
N SER A 189 -10.25 13.14 3.28
CA SER A 189 -10.34 14.17 4.31
C SER A 189 -10.32 13.59 5.73
N LEU A 190 -10.86 12.39 5.92
CA LEU A 190 -10.76 11.67 7.19
C LEU A 190 -9.33 11.17 7.41
N ILE A 191 -8.73 10.49 6.42
CA ILE A 191 -7.38 9.91 6.53
C ILE A 191 -6.33 10.97 6.82
N PHE A 192 -6.35 12.07 6.06
CA PHE A 192 -5.41 13.18 6.19
C PHE A 192 -5.77 14.18 7.30
N SER A 193 -6.79 13.90 8.13
CA SER A 193 -7.04 14.67 9.36
C SER A 193 -6.18 14.22 10.54
N ALA A 194 -5.40 13.14 10.38
CA ALA A 194 -4.49 12.61 11.39
C ALA A 194 -3.20 13.41 11.45
N PRO A 195 -3.00 14.29 12.45
CA PRO A 195 -1.87 15.23 12.45
C PRO A 195 -0.52 14.53 12.61
N SER A 196 -0.51 13.32 13.17
CA SER A 196 0.70 12.54 13.42
C SER A 196 0.89 11.40 12.41
N LEU A 197 0.11 11.37 11.32
CA LEU A 197 0.24 10.34 10.29
C LEU A 197 1.60 10.44 9.60
N VAL A 198 2.32 9.33 9.58
CA VAL A 198 3.67 9.18 9.00
C VAL A 198 3.62 8.30 7.74
N GLU A 199 2.72 7.31 7.72
CA GLU A 199 2.59 6.36 6.61
C GLU A 199 1.12 6.18 6.21
N ALA A 200 0.88 6.24 4.89
CA ALA A 200 -0.43 5.97 4.31
C ALA A 200 -0.32 5.03 3.10
N ASN A 201 -0.97 3.87 3.19
CA ASN A 201 -1.05 2.86 2.14
C ASN A 201 -2.51 2.75 1.68
N LEU A 202 -2.80 3.17 0.45
CA LEU A 202 -4.16 3.26 -0.09
C LEU A 202 -4.33 2.42 -1.37
N TRP A 203 -4.90 1.23 -1.24
CA TRP A 203 -4.93 0.22 -2.29
C TRP A 203 -6.36 0.03 -2.77
N TYR A 204 -6.65 0.45 -3.99
CA TYR A 204 -8.00 0.50 -4.54
C TYR A 204 -8.08 -0.27 -5.83
N ARG A 205 -9.19 -0.99 -5.99
CA ARG A 205 -9.59 -1.51 -7.30
C ARG A 205 -10.05 -0.36 -8.19
N ALA A 206 -9.87 -0.53 -9.49
CA ALA A 206 -10.37 0.32 -10.56
C ALA A 206 -11.70 1.05 -10.25
N GLU A 207 -12.73 0.27 -9.91
CA GLU A 207 -14.07 0.80 -9.61
C GLU A 207 -14.14 1.62 -8.31
N CYS A 208 -13.40 1.20 -7.28
CA CYS A 208 -13.31 1.94 -6.02
C CYS A 208 -12.68 3.31 -6.24
N SER A 209 -11.65 3.41 -7.08
CA SER A 209 -11.00 4.68 -7.44
C SER A 209 -11.96 5.66 -8.10
N TYR A 210 -12.79 5.20 -9.05
CA TYR A 210 -13.81 6.05 -9.68
C TYR A 210 -14.86 6.54 -8.68
N ARG A 211 -15.35 5.65 -7.81
CA ARG A 211 -16.33 6.02 -6.79
C ARG A 211 -15.75 6.99 -5.77
N TRP A 212 -14.50 6.77 -5.36
CA TRP A 212 -13.78 7.64 -4.44
C TRP A 212 -13.63 9.06 -5.02
N LYS A 213 -13.31 9.18 -6.31
CA LYS A 213 -13.30 10.47 -7.03
C LYS A 213 -14.68 11.12 -7.08
N LYS A 214 -15.73 10.37 -7.42
CA LYS A 214 -17.12 10.88 -7.44
C LYS A 214 -17.56 11.37 -6.05
N MET A 215 -17.20 10.65 -5.00
CA MET A 215 -17.51 11.03 -3.61
C MET A 215 -16.89 12.38 -3.24
N LEU A 216 -15.63 12.62 -3.62
CA LEU A 216 -14.98 13.91 -3.41
C LEU A 216 -15.63 15.04 -4.19
N GLN A 217 -15.92 14.82 -5.47
CA GLN A 217 -16.61 15.81 -6.29
C GLN A 217 -17.96 16.20 -5.69
N LYS A 218 -18.72 15.23 -5.19
CA LYS A 218 -19.99 15.47 -4.49
C LYS A 218 -19.81 16.31 -3.23
N MET A 219 -18.81 15.98 -2.38
CA MET A 219 -18.50 16.75 -1.17
C MET A 219 -18.12 18.21 -1.48
N GLU A 220 -17.44 18.45 -2.59
CA GLU A 220 -17.04 19.79 -3.04
C GLU A 220 -18.23 20.61 -3.54
N THR A 221 -19.15 19.99 -4.29
CA THR A 221 -20.36 20.66 -4.79
C THR A 221 -21.40 20.95 -3.72
N GLU A 222 -21.43 20.14 -2.65
CA GLU A 222 -22.40 20.29 -1.55
C GLU A 222 -21.94 21.30 -0.48
N GLY A 223 -20.83 22.03 -0.71
CA GLY A 223 -20.35 23.10 0.18
C GLY A 223 -19.90 22.63 1.58
N GLY A 224 -19.76 21.33 1.79
CA GLY A 224 -19.69 20.69 3.12
C GLY A 224 -18.29 20.52 3.71
N ALA A 225 -17.22 20.89 3.02
CA ALA A 225 -15.88 20.75 3.57
C ALA A 225 -15.21 22.13 3.65
N LYS A 226 -15.26 22.76 4.84
CA LYS A 226 -14.14 23.62 5.24
C LYS A 226 -12.88 22.79 5.00
N GLN A 227 -11.95 23.32 4.19
CA GLN A 227 -10.62 22.72 4.12
C GLN A 227 -10.15 22.51 5.58
N PRO A 228 -9.64 21.31 5.94
CA PRO A 228 -9.05 21.14 7.26
C PRO A 228 -8.07 22.29 7.48
N ASP A 229 -8.09 22.91 8.66
CA ASP A 229 -7.17 24.00 8.99
C ASP A 229 -5.76 23.57 8.54
N LEU A 230 -5.20 24.33 7.61
CA LEU A 230 -3.93 24.01 6.94
C LEU A 230 -2.78 23.80 7.94
N GLU A 231 -2.96 24.26 9.18
CA GLU A 231 -2.03 24.15 10.29
C GLU A 231 -1.89 22.73 10.90
N LEU A 232 -2.78 21.78 10.57
CA LEU A 232 -2.77 20.41 11.15
C LEU A 232 -2.68 19.28 10.12
N LEU A 233 -2.16 19.57 8.92
CA LEU A 233 -1.90 18.50 7.95
C LEU A 233 -0.78 17.56 8.43
N PRO A 234 -0.90 16.24 8.18
CA PRO A 234 0.16 15.29 8.50
C PRO A 234 1.46 15.61 7.77
N SER A 235 2.57 15.03 8.24
CA SER A 235 3.86 15.11 7.57
C SER A 235 4.31 13.69 7.18
N LEU A 236 3.79 13.21 6.05
CA LEU A 236 4.04 11.84 5.59
C LEU A 236 5.52 11.63 5.24
N LYS A 237 6.04 10.48 5.66
CA LYS A 237 7.34 9.95 5.23
C LYS A 237 7.20 8.83 4.20
N SER A 238 6.10 8.09 4.24
CA SER A 238 5.82 7.00 3.31
C SER A 238 4.40 7.10 2.74
N PHE A 239 4.28 6.93 1.43
CA PHE A 239 3.00 6.87 0.74
C PHE A 239 3.03 5.77 -0.31
N ALA A 240 2.08 4.85 -0.20
CA ALA A 240 1.82 3.87 -1.24
C ALA A 240 0.39 4.00 -1.75
N SER A 241 0.21 3.90 -3.06
CA SER A 241 -1.11 3.72 -3.64
C SER A 241 -1.10 2.70 -4.75
N ASP A 242 -2.07 1.80 -4.69
CA ASP A 242 -2.38 0.91 -5.81
C ASP A 242 -3.67 1.43 -6.47
N ASP A 243 -3.54 2.12 -7.61
CA ASP A 243 -4.68 2.63 -8.35
C ASP A 243 -4.40 2.61 -9.87
N PRO A 244 -4.98 1.66 -10.63
CA PRO A 244 -4.70 1.52 -12.06
C PRO A 244 -5.03 2.77 -12.88
N TYR A 245 -5.89 3.65 -12.38
CA TYR A 245 -6.23 4.92 -13.05
C TYR A 245 -5.55 6.14 -12.43
N THR A 246 -4.86 5.96 -11.29
CA THR A 246 -4.09 7.03 -10.63
C THR A 246 -4.95 8.22 -10.17
N LEU A 247 -6.26 8.01 -10.05
CA LEU A 247 -7.23 9.01 -9.60
C LEU A 247 -7.01 9.35 -8.13
N VAL A 248 -6.75 8.34 -7.31
CA VAL A 248 -6.50 8.45 -5.87
C VAL A 248 -5.22 9.27 -5.61
N PRO A 249 -4.04 8.84 -6.08
CA PRO A 249 -2.81 9.59 -5.85
C PRO A 249 -2.86 11.01 -6.43
N ASP A 250 -3.42 11.21 -7.64
CA ASP A 250 -3.55 12.56 -8.25
C ASP A 250 -4.38 13.51 -7.38
N THR A 251 -5.48 13.01 -6.82
CA THR A 251 -6.34 13.81 -5.97
C THR A 251 -5.66 14.12 -4.63
N CYS A 252 -4.97 13.13 -4.05
CA CYS A 252 -4.24 13.32 -2.79
C CYS A 252 -3.20 14.43 -2.89
N ILE A 253 -2.32 14.40 -3.90
CA ILE A 253 -1.27 15.43 -4.06
C ILE A 253 -1.85 16.80 -4.43
N THR A 254 -2.96 16.84 -5.16
CA THR A 254 -3.61 18.09 -5.54
C THR A 254 -4.32 18.75 -4.34
N ARG A 255 -4.93 17.96 -3.44
CA ARG A 255 -5.72 18.46 -2.30
C ARG A 255 -4.89 18.71 -1.05
N TRP A 256 -3.90 17.86 -0.77
CA TRP A 256 -3.05 17.95 0.42
C TRP A 256 -1.55 17.96 0.07
N PRO A 257 -1.08 18.88 -0.79
CA PRO A 257 0.34 18.92 -1.18
C PRO A 257 1.27 19.08 0.03
N GLY A 258 0.82 19.82 1.06
CA GLY A 258 1.54 20.01 2.33
C GLY A 258 1.88 18.69 3.04
N ALA A 259 1.05 17.66 2.89
CA ALA A 259 1.26 16.37 3.56
C ALA A 259 2.45 15.58 3.00
N PHE A 260 2.84 15.86 1.75
CA PHE A 260 3.87 15.12 1.03
C PHE A 260 5.22 15.84 0.99
N LYS A 261 5.33 17.08 1.51
CA LYS A 261 6.57 17.88 1.48
C LYS A 261 7.82 17.23 2.09
N THR A 262 7.64 16.18 2.90
CA THR A 262 8.76 15.48 3.55
C THR A 262 8.81 14.00 3.21
N LEU A 263 8.14 13.61 2.12
CA LEU A 263 8.00 12.24 1.67
C LEU A 263 9.37 11.67 1.30
N ARG A 264 9.67 10.49 1.86
CA ARG A 264 10.93 9.77 1.62
C ARG A 264 10.73 8.51 0.78
N TYR A 265 9.57 7.88 0.92
CA TYR A 265 9.23 6.63 0.25
C TYR A 265 7.93 6.84 -0.53
N LEU A 266 7.99 6.61 -1.84
CA LEU A 266 6.84 6.69 -2.73
C LEU A 266 6.68 5.38 -3.49
N ARG A 267 5.51 4.76 -3.39
CA ARG A 267 5.15 3.58 -4.18
C ARG A 267 3.84 3.81 -4.90
N LEU A 268 3.85 3.85 -6.22
CA LEU A 268 2.63 4.04 -7.02
C LEU A 268 2.47 2.89 -8.01
N TYR A 269 1.31 2.25 -8.00
CA TYR A 269 0.81 1.47 -9.13
C TYR A 269 -0.13 2.36 -9.94
N SER A 270 0.12 2.47 -11.24
CA SER A 270 -0.46 3.49 -12.12
C SER A 270 -0.53 2.99 -13.56
N SER A 271 -1.24 3.70 -14.44
CA SER A 271 -1.15 3.56 -15.89
C SER A 271 -0.16 4.57 -16.46
N VAL A 272 0.55 4.24 -17.54
CA VAL A 272 1.41 5.21 -18.26
C VAL A 272 0.65 6.39 -18.87
N ASP A 273 -0.68 6.31 -18.97
CA ASP A 273 -1.49 7.47 -19.38
C ASP A 273 -1.56 8.55 -18.27
N SER A 274 -1.29 8.15 -17.03
CA SER A 274 -1.42 8.97 -15.82
C SER A 274 -0.07 9.49 -15.29
N LEU A 275 0.99 9.47 -16.10
CA LEU A 275 2.33 9.95 -15.70
C LEU A 275 2.34 11.40 -15.19
N LYS A 276 1.39 12.23 -15.63
CA LYS A 276 1.23 13.61 -15.12
C LYS A 276 1.02 13.66 -13.60
N ALA A 277 0.24 12.72 -13.05
CA ALA A 277 -0.02 12.66 -11.61
C ALA A 277 1.25 12.24 -10.85
N ILE A 278 2.01 11.30 -11.40
CA ILE A 278 3.31 10.89 -10.85
C ILE A 278 4.29 12.06 -10.88
N GLN A 279 4.35 12.81 -11.98
CA GLN A 279 5.21 13.99 -12.10
C GLN A 279 4.91 15.02 -11.00
N LYS A 280 3.64 15.28 -10.67
CA LYS A 280 3.29 16.16 -9.55
C LYS A 280 3.91 15.74 -8.21
N PHE A 281 3.99 14.44 -7.92
CA PHE A 281 4.65 13.95 -6.71
C PHE A 281 6.16 14.20 -6.75
N ILE A 282 6.78 13.95 -7.89
CA ILE A 282 8.21 14.17 -8.12
C ILE A 282 8.53 15.66 -7.98
N ASP A 283 7.76 16.53 -8.62
CA ASP A 283 7.95 17.98 -8.55
C ASP A 283 7.74 18.51 -7.13
N SER A 284 6.75 17.99 -6.41
CA SER A 284 6.41 18.47 -5.06
C SER A 284 7.31 17.92 -3.96
N SER A 285 7.87 16.72 -4.11
CA SER A 285 8.56 16.00 -3.03
C SER A 285 9.95 15.50 -3.42
N GLY A 286 10.42 15.82 -4.63
CA GLY A 286 11.61 15.21 -5.21
C GLY A 286 12.89 15.41 -4.40
N GLU A 287 13.04 16.58 -3.78
CA GLU A 287 14.21 16.88 -2.97
C GLU A 287 14.33 15.98 -1.72
N THR A 288 13.21 15.43 -1.23
CA THR A 288 13.17 14.60 -0.02
C THR A 288 13.07 13.10 -0.29
N LEU A 289 12.70 12.71 -1.52
CA LEU A 289 12.48 11.34 -1.91
C LEU A 289 13.78 10.54 -1.96
N LYS A 290 13.83 9.46 -1.18
CA LYS A 290 14.96 8.52 -1.10
C LYS A 290 14.68 7.23 -1.84
N GLU A 291 13.43 6.80 -1.86
CA GLU A 291 13.00 5.55 -2.51
C GLU A 291 11.74 5.79 -3.32
N VAL A 292 11.79 5.40 -4.59
CA VAL A 292 10.67 5.53 -5.52
C VAL A 292 10.45 4.19 -6.20
N GLN A 293 9.23 3.67 -6.09
CA GLN A 293 8.77 2.49 -6.80
C GLN A 293 7.55 2.85 -7.66
N LEU A 294 7.72 2.79 -8.98
CA LEU A 294 6.66 3.05 -9.95
C LEU A 294 6.35 1.77 -10.70
N VAL A 295 5.11 1.32 -10.58
CA VAL A 295 4.59 0.16 -11.30
C VAL A 295 3.56 0.67 -12.30
N MET A 296 3.87 0.54 -13.59
CA MET A 296 3.17 1.18 -14.69
C MET A 296 2.54 0.13 -15.60
N GLY A 297 1.21 0.13 -15.66
CA GLY A 297 0.46 -0.58 -16.68
C GLY A 297 0.57 0.11 -18.04
N VAL A 298 0.91 -0.65 -19.06
CA VAL A 298 1.05 -0.27 -20.47
C VAL A 298 -0.17 -0.84 -21.19
N ASN A 299 -1.09 0.03 -21.63
CA ASN A 299 -2.27 -0.36 -22.38
C ASN A 299 -1.90 -0.69 -23.84
N LYS A 300 -2.56 -1.68 -24.46
CA LYS A 300 -2.33 -2.05 -25.86
C LYS A 300 -2.60 -0.92 -26.87
N TYR A 301 -3.34 0.11 -26.45
CA TYR A 301 -3.72 1.26 -27.28
C TYR A 301 -2.84 2.51 -27.07
N ILE A 302 -1.67 2.39 -26.46
CA ILE A 302 -0.81 3.57 -26.26
C ILE A 302 -0.30 4.07 -27.61
N THR A 303 -0.80 5.23 -28.00
CA THR A 303 -0.31 5.98 -29.15
C THR A 303 0.79 6.95 -28.76
N HIS A 304 0.73 7.49 -27.53
CA HIS A 304 1.68 8.48 -27.01
C HIS A 304 2.00 8.24 -25.53
N MET A 305 3.27 8.03 -25.21
CA MET A 305 3.75 7.94 -23.84
C MET A 305 4.49 9.22 -23.46
N LYS A 306 4.18 9.82 -22.31
CA LYS A 306 4.90 10.98 -21.78
C LYS A 306 6.19 10.54 -21.10
N THR A 307 7.16 11.44 -21.03
CA THR A 307 8.40 11.24 -20.26
C THR A 307 8.17 11.63 -18.81
N LEU A 308 8.75 10.88 -17.87
CA LEU A 308 8.90 11.33 -16.49
C LEU A 308 10.24 12.05 -16.35
N ASP A 309 10.21 13.27 -15.83
CA ASP A 309 11.41 13.98 -15.46
C ASP A 309 11.78 13.63 -14.02
N LEU A 310 12.89 12.91 -13.87
CA LEU A 310 13.40 12.47 -12.58
C LEU A 310 14.44 13.45 -12.02
N THR A 311 14.78 14.54 -12.71
CA THR A 311 15.74 15.58 -12.29
C THR A 311 15.46 16.22 -10.92
N PRO A 312 14.20 16.30 -10.43
CA PRO A 312 13.96 16.78 -9.07
C PRO A 312 14.41 15.84 -7.94
N LEU A 313 14.66 14.55 -8.22
CA LEU A 313 14.96 13.50 -7.23
C LEU A 313 16.41 13.52 -6.67
N LYS A 314 16.85 14.66 -6.13
CA LYS A 314 18.26 14.91 -5.73
C LYS A 314 18.80 14.01 -4.62
N THR A 315 17.93 13.44 -3.78
CA THR A 315 18.32 12.59 -2.63
C THR A 315 18.00 11.11 -2.84
N LEU A 316 17.67 10.72 -4.07
CA LEU A 316 17.28 9.37 -4.44
C LEU A 316 18.41 8.36 -4.21
N LYS A 317 18.07 7.28 -3.53
CA LYS A 317 18.96 6.15 -3.27
C LYS A 317 18.52 4.90 -4.01
N HIS A 318 17.22 4.68 -4.09
CA HIS A 318 16.64 3.46 -4.65
C HIS A 318 15.53 3.82 -5.63
N LEU A 319 15.63 3.33 -6.86
CA LEU A 319 14.60 3.49 -7.87
C LEU A 319 14.19 2.13 -8.43
N ASN A 320 12.90 1.87 -8.42
CA ASN A 320 12.31 0.72 -9.08
C ASN A 320 11.29 1.20 -10.11
N LEU A 321 11.55 0.89 -11.37
CA LEU A 321 10.64 1.13 -12.49
C LEU A 321 10.14 -0.22 -13.00
N SER A 322 8.83 -0.43 -12.98
CA SER A 322 8.20 -1.64 -13.46
C SER A 322 7.20 -1.30 -14.55
N TYR A 323 7.34 -1.87 -15.74
CA TYR A 323 6.43 -1.69 -16.87
C TYR A 323 5.73 -3.02 -17.18
N HIS A 324 4.41 -3.04 -17.14
CA HIS A 324 3.61 -4.24 -17.34
C HIS A 324 2.65 -4.11 -18.49
N GLY A 325 2.51 -5.15 -19.32
CA GLY A 325 1.56 -5.14 -20.43
C GLY A 325 2.15 -4.57 -21.72
N ILE A 326 3.47 -4.62 -21.88
CA ILE A 326 4.14 -4.07 -23.07
C ILE A 326 3.74 -4.89 -24.30
N PRO A 327 3.22 -4.27 -25.38
CA PRO A 327 2.91 -5.00 -26.62
C PRO A 327 4.20 -5.57 -27.26
N VAL A 328 4.07 -6.66 -28.03
CA VAL A 328 5.22 -7.28 -28.74
C VAL A 328 5.86 -6.29 -29.72
N GLN A 329 5.03 -5.53 -30.43
CA GLN A 329 5.47 -4.42 -31.26
C GLN A 329 5.65 -3.20 -30.35
N ILE A 330 6.88 -2.95 -29.93
CA ILE A 330 7.21 -1.83 -29.04
C ILE A 330 7.09 -0.53 -29.85
N PRO A 331 6.17 0.40 -29.49
CA PRO A 331 6.08 1.68 -30.16
C PRO A 331 7.37 2.49 -29.97
N GLU A 332 7.82 3.20 -31.00
CA GLU A 332 8.98 4.09 -30.90
C GLU A 332 8.80 5.13 -29.78
N THR A 333 7.56 5.63 -29.60
CA THR A 333 7.20 6.57 -28.52
C THR A 333 7.46 6.01 -27.13
N PHE A 334 7.29 4.70 -26.93
CA PHE A 334 7.62 4.02 -25.66
C PHE A 334 9.12 4.00 -25.43
N THR A 335 9.90 3.60 -26.44
CA THR A 335 11.37 3.57 -26.38
C THR A 335 11.94 4.96 -26.10
N THR A 336 11.46 5.99 -26.79
CA THR A 336 11.90 7.38 -26.62
C THR A 336 11.54 7.92 -25.23
N SER A 337 10.34 7.62 -24.72
CA SER A 337 9.92 8.04 -23.39
C SER A 337 10.76 7.38 -22.28
N ILE A 338 11.01 6.07 -22.36
CA ILE A 338 11.88 5.38 -21.40
C ILE A 338 13.30 5.93 -21.48
N SER A 339 13.87 6.07 -22.67
CA SER A 339 15.23 6.62 -22.86
C SER A 339 15.35 8.02 -22.24
N SER A 340 14.36 8.88 -22.46
CA SER A 340 14.35 10.24 -21.90
C SER A 340 14.18 10.23 -20.38
N THR A 341 13.31 9.36 -19.86
CA THR A 341 13.08 9.19 -18.41
C THR A 341 14.35 8.75 -17.71
N LEU A 342 15.04 7.74 -18.26
CA LEU A 342 16.32 7.27 -17.71
C LEU A 342 17.43 8.31 -17.88
N GLY A 343 17.42 9.09 -18.97
CA GLY A 343 18.38 10.17 -19.19
C GLY A 343 18.37 11.23 -18.09
N SER A 344 17.19 11.57 -17.56
CA SER A 344 17.06 12.53 -16.45
C SER A 344 17.70 12.07 -15.13
N LEU A 345 18.03 10.77 -14.98
CA LEU A 345 18.73 10.25 -13.80
C LEU A 345 20.17 10.74 -13.68
N HIS A 346 20.81 11.04 -14.82
CA HIS A 346 22.20 11.47 -14.84
C HIS A 346 22.42 12.75 -14.02
N GLU A 347 21.42 13.63 -13.99
CA GLU A 347 21.45 14.92 -13.29
C GLU A 347 21.15 14.78 -11.79
N THR A 348 20.46 13.71 -11.37
CA THR A 348 19.98 13.53 -10.00
C THR A 348 20.83 12.66 -9.10
N ALA A 349 21.57 11.73 -9.70
CA ALA A 349 22.24 10.67 -8.97
C ALA A 349 23.54 11.19 -8.32
N SER A 350 23.46 11.75 -7.12
CA SER A 350 24.64 12.00 -6.27
C SER A 350 24.80 10.94 -5.18
N CYS A 351 23.69 10.30 -4.77
CA CYS A 351 23.61 9.37 -3.64
C CYS A 351 23.00 8.01 -4.01
N PHE A 352 22.95 7.70 -5.29
CA PHE A 352 22.19 6.59 -5.84
C PHE A 352 22.88 5.24 -5.57
N LYS A 353 22.10 4.22 -5.15
CA LYS A 353 22.63 2.95 -4.63
C LYS A 353 22.09 1.71 -5.35
N SER A 354 20.85 1.76 -5.85
CA SER A 354 20.30 0.66 -6.61
C SER A 354 19.23 1.11 -7.58
N PHE A 355 19.21 0.42 -8.72
CA PHE A 355 18.19 0.55 -9.75
C PHE A 355 17.65 -0.82 -10.12
N ASP A 356 16.33 -0.94 -10.07
CA ASP A 356 15.59 -2.10 -10.52
C ASP A 356 14.71 -1.71 -11.70
N LEU A 357 14.81 -2.45 -12.81
CA LEU A 357 13.93 -2.33 -13.96
C LEU A 357 13.21 -3.64 -14.19
N ALA A 358 11.88 -3.64 -14.07
CA ALA A 358 11.06 -4.78 -14.45
C ALA A 358 10.25 -4.47 -15.72
N MET A 359 10.18 -5.42 -16.65
CA MET A 359 9.43 -5.27 -17.89
C MET A 359 8.70 -6.56 -18.21
N THR A 360 7.39 -6.51 -18.40
CA THR A 360 6.59 -7.69 -18.77
C THR A 360 5.75 -7.46 -20.03
N TRP A 361 5.91 -8.35 -21.01
CA TRP A 361 5.25 -8.26 -22.32
C TRP A 361 3.93 -9.04 -22.38
N LEU A 362 2.96 -8.47 -23.10
CA LEU A 362 1.77 -9.16 -23.58
C LEU A 362 2.17 -10.09 -24.72
N CYS A 363 1.62 -11.29 -24.71
CA CYS A 363 1.83 -12.32 -25.73
C CYS A 363 0.53 -12.73 -26.44
N TRP A 364 -0.58 -12.03 -26.14
CA TRP A 364 -1.91 -12.25 -26.71
C TRP A 364 -2.45 -10.87 -27.08
N GLU A 365 -2.91 -10.69 -28.32
CA GLU A 365 -3.52 -9.44 -28.75
C GLU A 365 -4.97 -9.33 -28.24
N ASP A 366 -5.64 -10.47 -28.03
CA ASP A 366 -6.98 -10.57 -27.45
C ASP A 366 -7.20 -11.93 -26.77
N PHE A 367 -8.17 -11.98 -25.86
CA PHE A 367 -8.68 -13.19 -25.20
C PHE A 367 -9.33 -14.17 -26.20
N GLY A 368 -8.60 -14.68 -27.20
CA GLY A 368 -9.20 -15.52 -28.26
C GLY A 368 -8.25 -16.42 -29.05
N ALA A 369 -7.08 -15.94 -29.49
CA ALA A 369 -6.05 -16.78 -30.11
C ALA A 369 -4.71 -16.02 -30.20
N PRO A 370 -3.56 -16.70 -30.05
CA PRO A 370 -2.29 -16.10 -30.44
C PRO A 370 -2.31 -15.86 -31.96
N PRO A 371 -1.80 -14.72 -32.46
CA PRO A 371 -1.56 -14.58 -33.89
C PRO A 371 -0.68 -15.76 -34.36
N PRO A 372 -0.94 -16.35 -35.54
CA PRO A 372 -0.29 -17.60 -35.96
C PRO A 372 1.24 -17.49 -36.03
N ASN A 373 1.78 -16.27 -36.13
CA ASN A 373 3.21 -15.98 -36.04
C ASN A 373 3.42 -14.55 -35.50
N PRO A 374 3.50 -14.30 -34.18
CA PRO A 374 3.97 -13.00 -33.71
C PRO A 374 5.41 -12.80 -34.23
N PRO A 375 5.77 -11.59 -34.70
CA PRO A 375 7.12 -11.31 -35.15
C PRO A 375 8.11 -11.60 -34.01
N PRO A 376 9.37 -11.98 -34.34
CA PRO A 376 10.39 -12.20 -33.33
C PRO A 376 10.55 -10.93 -32.48
N LEU A 377 10.54 -11.10 -31.16
CA LEU A 377 10.72 -10.00 -30.22
C LEU A 377 12.15 -9.47 -30.34
N ASN A 378 12.34 -8.34 -31.03
CA ASN A 378 13.63 -7.68 -31.13
C ASN A 378 13.76 -6.62 -30.03
N LEU A 379 14.46 -6.95 -28.96
CA LEU A 379 14.67 -6.05 -27.81
C LEU A 379 15.96 -5.23 -27.92
N ALA A 380 16.86 -5.55 -28.86
CA ALA A 380 18.18 -4.92 -28.93
C ALA A 380 18.14 -3.38 -28.99
N PRO A 381 17.26 -2.72 -29.78
CA PRO A 381 17.20 -1.26 -29.82
C PRO A 381 16.84 -0.64 -28.47
N LEU A 382 15.81 -1.17 -27.81
CA LEU A 382 15.37 -0.70 -26.50
C LEU A 382 16.47 -0.88 -25.45
N PHE A 383 17.14 -2.03 -25.44
CA PHE A 383 18.17 -2.33 -24.45
C PHE A 383 19.43 -1.49 -24.67
N ARG A 384 19.81 -1.20 -25.91
CA ARG A 384 20.90 -0.25 -26.19
C ARG A 384 20.62 1.14 -25.62
N HIS A 385 19.40 1.64 -25.80
CA HIS A 385 19.01 2.91 -25.19
C HIS A 385 19.05 2.86 -23.66
N ILE A 386 18.65 1.74 -23.04
CA ILE A 386 18.75 1.56 -21.59
C ILE A 386 20.22 1.54 -21.14
N ASP A 387 21.08 0.81 -21.86
CA ASP A 387 22.53 0.73 -21.59
C ASP A 387 23.18 2.11 -21.63
N ASP A 388 22.99 2.84 -22.73
CA ASP A 388 23.54 4.17 -22.94
C ASP A 388 23.12 5.15 -21.84
N ARG A 389 21.87 5.07 -21.40
CA ARG A 389 21.32 5.99 -20.38
C ARG A 389 21.69 5.61 -18.96
N LEU A 390 22.08 4.36 -18.70
CA LEU A 390 22.44 3.89 -17.36
C LEU A 390 23.95 3.67 -17.18
N ALA A 391 24.75 3.74 -18.24
CA ALA A 391 26.19 3.51 -18.20
C ALA A 391 26.95 4.41 -17.21
N PHE A 392 26.41 5.60 -16.90
CA PHE A 392 26.98 6.52 -15.92
C PHE A 392 26.94 5.97 -14.48
N LEU A 393 25.99 5.06 -14.17
CA LEU A 393 25.88 4.42 -12.85
C LEU A 393 27.09 3.55 -12.51
N ALA A 394 27.92 3.27 -13.50
CA ALA A 394 29.12 2.49 -13.35
C ALA A 394 30.37 3.29 -12.99
N ASP A 395 30.24 4.60 -12.87
CA ASP A 395 31.27 5.44 -12.27
C ASP A 395 31.39 5.11 -10.77
N LYS A 396 32.43 4.36 -10.40
CA LYS A 396 32.68 3.93 -9.01
C LYS A 396 33.12 5.08 -8.10
N GLU A 397 33.70 6.14 -8.67
CA GLU A 397 34.10 7.32 -7.89
C GLU A 397 32.85 8.11 -7.48
N ARG A 398 31.91 8.26 -8.42
CA ARG A 398 30.63 8.93 -8.16
C ARG A 398 29.64 8.07 -7.38
N PHE A 399 29.63 6.75 -7.58
CA PHE A 399 28.67 5.82 -6.97
C PHE A 399 29.34 4.66 -6.21
N PRO A 400 30.00 4.95 -5.08
CA PRO A 400 30.64 3.92 -4.28
C PRO A 400 29.59 2.96 -3.71
N GLY A 401 29.75 1.66 -4.01
CA GLY A 401 28.85 0.62 -3.53
C GLY A 401 27.52 0.51 -4.29
N MET A 402 27.46 1.05 -5.51
CA MET A 402 26.33 0.80 -6.43
C MET A 402 26.12 -0.71 -6.63
N LYS A 403 24.89 -1.16 -6.40
CA LYS A 403 24.52 -2.55 -6.70
C LYS A 403 24.39 -2.73 -8.22
N PRO A 404 24.62 -3.95 -8.74
CA PRO A 404 24.27 -4.25 -10.13
C PRO A 404 22.83 -3.87 -10.42
N VAL A 405 22.61 -3.24 -11.57
CA VAL A 405 21.29 -2.94 -12.13
C VAL A 405 20.52 -4.25 -12.28
N GLU A 406 19.45 -4.42 -11.50
CA GLU A 406 18.60 -5.61 -11.60
C GLU A 406 17.57 -5.42 -12.72
N MET A 407 17.67 -6.22 -13.77
CA MET A 407 16.71 -6.25 -14.87
C MET A 407 15.86 -7.52 -14.79
N LYS A 408 14.56 -7.35 -14.55
CA LYS A 408 13.58 -8.44 -14.43
C LYS A 408 12.68 -8.46 -15.65
N LEU A 409 12.87 -9.44 -16.53
CA LEU A 409 12.10 -9.56 -17.77
C LEU A 409 11.05 -10.67 -17.63
N GLY A 410 9.84 -10.45 -18.14
CA GLY A 410 8.78 -11.45 -18.02
C GLY A 410 7.79 -11.43 -19.19
N CYS A 411 7.02 -12.51 -19.28
CA CYS A 411 5.92 -12.63 -20.20
C CYS A 411 4.66 -13.03 -19.43
N VAL A 412 3.53 -12.39 -19.72
CA VAL A 412 2.28 -12.56 -18.95
C VAL A 412 1.73 -13.99 -18.99
N CYS A 413 2.02 -14.79 -20.02
CA CYS A 413 1.46 -16.15 -20.11
C CYS A 413 2.22 -17.23 -19.35
N HIS A 414 3.47 -16.98 -18.93
CA HIS A 414 4.32 -17.96 -18.22
C HIS A 414 4.48 -19.36 -18.90
N ARG A 415 4.17 -19.50 -20.20
CA ARG A 415 4.29 -20.77 -20.93
C ARG A 415 5.69 -20.93 -21.52
N SER A 416 6.30 -22.09 -21.35
CA SER A 416 7.61 -22.45 -21.93
C SER A 416 7.64 -22.41 -23.46
N GLU A 417 6.49 -22.66 -24.10
CA GLU A 417 6.34 -22.61 -25.56
C GLU A 417 6.09 -21.22 -26.14
N CYS A 418 5.91 -20.21 -25.28
CA CYS A 418 5.64 -18.86 -25.74
C CYS A 418 6.85 -18.28 -26.48
N ARG A 419 6.67 -17.87 -27.74
CA ARG A 419 7.74 -17.25 -28.54
C ARG A 419 8.30 -15.98 -27.91
N VAL A 420 7.46 -15.18 -27.24
CA VAL A 420 7.90 -14.02 -26.46
C VAL A 420 8.81 -14.47 -25.32
N HIS A 421 8.41 -15.48 -24.54
CA HIS A 421 9.24 -16.01 -23.47
C HIS A 421 10.58 -16.59 -23.99
N ARG A 422 10.58 -17.33 -25.10
CA ARG A 422 11.82 -17.80 -25.75
C ARG A 422 12.70 -16.63 -26.19
N GLY A 423 12.13 -15.59 -26.78
CA GLY A 423 12.85 -14.36 -27.13
C GLY A 423 13.48 -13.68 -25.91
N LEU A 424 12.77 -13.65 -24.77
CA LEU A 424 13.32 -13.15 -23.51
C LEU A 424 14.45 -14.03 -22.98
N LEU A 425 14.36 -15.36 -23.10
CA LEU A 425 15.45 -16.27 -22.71
C LEU A 425 16.71 -16.07 -23.58
N ASN A 426 16.54 -15.80 -24.88
CA ASN A 426 17.65 -15.49 -25.78
C ASN A 426 18.41 -14.22 -25.37
N MET A 427 17.82 -13.32 -24.57
CA MET A 427 18.53 -12.16 -24.04
C MET A 427 19.72 -12.54 -23.16
N TYR A 428 19.75 -13.73 -22.55
CA TYR A 428 20.92 -14.19 -21.80
C TYR A 428 22.15 -14.35 -22.71
N SER A 429 21.97 -14.92 -23.91
CA SER A 429 23.06 -15.06 -24.89
C SER A 429 23.40 -13.76 -25.61
N GLU A 430 22.53 -12.75 -25.53
CA GLU A 430 22.71 -11.47 -26.23
C GLU A 430 23.00 -10.31 -25.28
N VAL A 431 23.13 -10.55 -23.96
CA VAL A 431 23.26 -9.49 -22.96
C VAL A 431 24.46 -8.59 -23.22
N GLU A 432 25.62 -9.17 -23.57
CA GLU A 432 26.84 -8.43 -23.91
C GLU A 432 26.67 -7.57 -25.16
N ARG A 433 25.87 -8.04 -26.13
CA ARG A 433 25.59 -7.32 -27.38
C ARG A 433 24.57 -6.19 -27.17
N CYS A 434 23.63 -6.38 -26.26
CA CYS A 434 22.50 -5.48 -26.03
C CYS A 434 22.76 -4.47 -24.91
N LEU A 435 23.62 -4.81 -23.94
CA LEU A 435 24.00 -4.00 -22.78
C LEU A 435 25.54 -3.99 -22.60
N PRO A 436 26.33 -3.63 -23.63
CA PRO A 436 27.78 -3.73 -23.57
C PRO A 436 28.39 -2.93 -22.41
N GLN A 437 27.93 -1.70 -22.17
CA GLN A 437 28.55 -0.79 -21.20
C GLN A 437 28.30 -1.23 -19.75
N LEU A 438 27.09 -1.69 -19.44
CA LEU A 438 26.77 -2.22 -18.11
C LEU A 438 27.42 -3.59 -17.86
N THR A 439 27.54 -4.42 -18.91
CA THR A 439 28.11 -5.78 -18.80
C THR A 439 29.62 -5.74 -18.62
N GLU A 440 30.34 -4.94 -19.40
CA GLU A 440 31.80 -4.77 -19.28
C GLU A 440 32.20 -4.36 -17.85
N LYS A 441 31.33 -3.59 -17.18
CA LYS A 441 31.58 -3.07 -15.83
C LYS A 441 31.03 -3.96 -14.72
N GLY A 442 30.48 -5.14 -15.05
CA GLY A 442 29.94 -6.12 -14.10
C GLY A 442 28.71 -5.62 -13.33
N LEU A 443 27.96 -4.67 -13.90
CA LEU A 443 26.89 -3.93 -13.23
C LEU A 443 25.50 -4.26 -13.73
N VAL A 444 25.31 -5.40 -14.38
CA VAL A 444 24.00 -5.89 -14.79
C VAL A 444 23.70 -7.25 -14.16
N LYS A 445 22.48 -7.42 -13.69
CA LYS A 445 21.94 -8.70 -13.25
C LYS A 445 20.61 -8.94 -13.96
N LEU A 446 20.62 -9.84 -14.94
CA LEU A 446 19.45 -10.17 -15.74
C LEU A 446 18.70 -11.38 -15.15
N ASN A 447 17.40 -11.24 -14.93
CA ASN A 447 16.52 -12.33 -14.50
C ASN A 447 15.28 -12.42 -15.39
N VAL A 448 15.12 -13.53 -16.10
CA VAL A 448 13.89 -13.82 -16.86
C VAL A 448 12.93 -14.63 -15.97
N LEU A 449 11.80 -14.03 -15.62
CA LEU A 449 10.76 -14.62 -14.78
C LEU A 449 10.10 -15.82 -15.47
N GLY A 450 9.82 -16.87 -14.68
CA GLY A 450 9.22 -18.11 -15.19
C GLY A 450 10.22 -19.17 -15.67
N ARG A 451 11.53 -18.94 -15.47
CA ARG A 451 12.55 -19.98 -15.59
C ARG A 451 12.29 -21.05 -14.51
N LYS A 452 11.86 -22.24 -14.92
CA LYS A 452 11.87 -23.44 -14.09
C LYS A 452 13.20 -24.17 -14.26
#